data_AF-A0A7C6J1T6-F1
#
_entry.id   AF-A0A7C6J1T6-F1
#
_cell.length_a   1.000
_cell.length_b   1.000
_cell.length_c   1.000
_cell.angle_alpha   90.00
_cell.angle_beta   90.00
_cell.angle_gamma   90.00
#
_symmetry.space_group_name_H-M   'P 1'
#
loop_
_entity.id
_entity.type
_entity.pdbx_description
1 polymer ?
#
loop_
_entity_poly.entity_id
_entity_poly.type
_entity_poly.pdbx_seq_one_letter_code
_entity_poly.pdbx_strand_id
1 'polypeptide(L)'
;MAIFNRKKKTGSFDALQLISNLNTFYTPFGTNISKSDVVKICIDRVASQCAKLKPRYIKTENDKTVTEKKGRLSFLLKYKPNEIMTPYDFIYKTITLLLLNDNAFVYQKFDKDSGELKGIYPLRPITVEMIIDSSDTYYIKLRSSPSSNKFSS
;
A
#
# COMPACT_ATOMS: atom_id res chain seq x y z
N MET A 1 24.20 -55.22 -3.11
CA MET A 1 23.95 -53.92 -3.76
C MET A 1 22.44 -53.76 -3.92
N ALA A 2 21.84 -52.76 -3.26
CA ALA A 2 20.46 -52.36 -3.47
C ALA A 2 20.45 -50.82 -3.58
N ILE A 3 19.89 -50.30 -4.68
CA ILE A 3 20.20 -48.97 -5.25
C ILE A 3 18.99 -48.01 -5.20
N PHE A 4 18.18 -48.06 -4.15
CA PHE A 4 16.99 -47.21 -4.06
C PHE A 4 17.21 -46.06 -3.07
N ASN A 5 17.59 -44.90 -3.63
CA ASN A 5 17.68 -43.64 -2.89
C ASN A 5 16.27 -43.05 -2.71
N ARG A 6 15.78 -42.99 -1.46
CA ARG A 6 14.47 -42.42 -1.12
C ARG A 6 14.55 -40.89 -1.18
N LYS A 7 13.92 -40.26 -2.19
CA LYS A 7 13.73 -38.80 -2.21
C LYS A 7 12.91 -38.39 -0.97
N LYS A 8 13.48 -37.52 -0.12
CA LYS A 8 12.74 -36.87 0.97
C LYS A 8 11.62 -36.04 0.34
N LYS A 9 10.37 -36.30 0.74
CA LYS A 9 9.24 -35.41 0.41
C LYS A 9 9.55 -34.05 1.03
N THR A 10 9.73 -33.04 0.19
CA THR A 10 9.77 -31.63 0.55
C THR A 10 8.51 -31.31 1.36
N GLY A 11 8.69 -30.57 2.45
CA GLY A 11 7.66 -30.24 3.42
C GLY A 11 6.34 -29.84 2.75
N SER A 12 5.28 -30.46 3.26
CA SER A 12 3.88 -30.30 2.91
C SER A 12 3.47 -28.83 2.70
N PHE A 13 2.95 -28.57 1.50
CA PHE A 13 2.30 -27.34 1.04
C PHE A 13 0.95 -27.04 1.73
N ASP A 14 0.73 -27.49 2.97
CA ASP A 14 -0.60 -27.47 3.58
C ASP A 14 -1.00 -26.11 4.18
N ALA A 15 -0.05 -25.24 4.53
CA ALA A 15 -0.38 -23.89 4.98
C ALA A 15 -0.75 -22.95 3.81
N LEU A 16 -0.12 -23.14 2.64
CA LEU A 16 -0.44 -22.40 1.42
C LEU A 16 -1.72 -22.90 0.75
N GLN A 17 -2.13 -24.16 0.95
CA GLN A 17 -3.43 -24.63 0.47
C GLN A 17 -4.61 -24.02 1.21
N LEU A 18 -4.45 -23.68 2.51
CA LEU A 18 -5.51 -23.00 3.24
C LEU A 18 -5.72 -21.56 2.73
N ILE A 19 -4.64 -20.87 2.36
CA ILE A 19 -4.68 -19.53 1.75
C ILE A 19 -5.09 -19.62 0.27
N SER A 20 -4.73 -20.68 -0.46
CA SER A 20 -5.16 -20.87 -1.85
C SER A 20 -6.60 -21.36 -1.98
N ASN A 21 -7.17 -22.02 -0.96
CA ASN A 21 -8.61 -22.30 -0.88
C ASN A 21 -9.43 -21.09 -0.41
N LEU A 22 -8.77 -20.02 0.03
CA LEU A 22 -9.31 -18.66 -0.09
C LEU A 22 -9.06 -18.11 -1.50
N ASN A 23 -9.37 -18.91 -2.52
CA ASN A 23 -9.86 -18.43 -3.81
C ASN A 23 -11.21 -17.72 -3.61
N THR A 24 -11.29 -16.81 -2.64
CA THR A 24 -12.04 -15.60 -2.83
C THR A 24 -11.31 -14.93 -3.97
N PHE A 25 -11.72 -15.24 -5.20
CA PHE A 25 -11.67 -14.25 -6.25
C PHE A 25 -12.26 -13.01 -5.60
N TYR A 26 -11.41 -12.05 -5.25
CA TYR A 26 -11.86 -10.70 -4.97
C TYR A 26 -12.34 -10.20 -6.31
N THR A 27 -13.53 -10.67 -6.71
CA THR A 27 -14.35 -10.05 -7.72
C THR A 27 -14.65 -8.70 -7.10
N PRO A 28 -14.06 -7.58 -7.58
CA PRO A 28 -14.50 -6.28 -7.13
C PRO A 28 -16.01 -6.25 -7.28
N PHE A 29 -16.71 -5.82 -6.24
CA PHE A 29 -18.17 -5.84 -6.20
C PHE A 29 -18.72 -5.07 -7.42
N GLY A 30 -19.23 -5.79 -8.42
CA GLY A 30 -19.74 -5.20 -9.64
C GLY A 30 -18.65 -4.77 -10.63
N THR A 31 -18.89 -5.05 -11.91
CA THR A 31 -17.99 -4.73 -13.03
C THR A 31 -17.64 -3.25 -13.14
N ASN A 32 -18.32 -2.35 -12.42
CA ASN A 32 -18.09 -0.92 -12.46
C ASN A 32 -18.66 -0.18 -11.23
N ILE A 33 -18.06 -0.32 -10.04
CA ILE A 33 -18.37 0.57 -8.89
C ILE A 33 -18.25 2.04 -9.31
N SER A 34 -17.26 2.34 -10.14
CA SER A 34 -17.02 3.64 -10.77
C SER A 34 -18.06 4.05 -11.84
N LYS A 35 -19.09 3.27 -12.15
CA LYS A 35 -20.19 3.71 -13.04
C LYS A 35 -21.38 4.27 -12.28
N SER A 36 -21.49 4.04 -10.97
CA SER A 36 -22.56 4.62 -10.17
C SER A 36 -22.17 6.00 -9.67
N ASP A 37 -22.90 7.03 -10.12
CA ASP A 37 -22.67 8.41 -9.67
C ASP A 37 -22.96 8.57 -8.18
N VAL A 38 -23.93 7.83 -7.64
CA VAL A 38 -24.23 7.80 -6.21
C VAL A 38 -23.01 7.32 -5.42
N VAL A 39 -22.35 6.24 -5.86
CA VAL A 39 -21.18 5.70 -5.17
C VAL A 39 -20.01 6.68 -5.24
N LYS A 40 -19.77 7.32 -6.39
CA LYS A 40 -18.74 8.36 -6.51
C LYS A 40 -18.99 9.53 -5.57
N ILE A 41 -20.23 10.00 -5.47
CA ILE A 41 -20.60 11.09 -4.56
C ILE A 41 -20.34 10.68 -3.12
N CYS A 42 -20.73 9.47 -2.71
CA CYS A 42 -20.46 8.96 -1.36
C CYS A 42 -18.96 8.90 -1.06
N ILE A 43 -18.17 8.32 -1.96
CA ILE A 43 -16.71 8.23 -1.82
C ILE A 43 -16.07 9.62 -1.76
N ASP A 44 -16.48 10.53 -2.65
CA ASP A 44 -16.01 11.91 -2.67
C ASP A 44 -16.28 12.64 -1.35
N ARG A 45 -17.47 12.44 -0.77
CA ARG A 45 -17.80 13.05 0.52
C ARG A 45 -16.95 12.50 1.66
N VAL A 46 -16.73 11.19 1.72
CA VAL A 46 -15.86 10.61 2.75
C VAL A 46 -14.42 11.07 2.56
N ALA A 47 -13.89 10.95 1.34
CA ALA A 47 -12.51 11.31 1.02
C ALA A 47 -12.24 12.81 1.28
N SER A 48 -13.15 13.70 0.91
CA SER A 48 -13.00 15.15 1.15
C SER A 48 -13.06 15.51 2.63
N GLN A 49 -13.90 14.87 3.44
CA GLN A 49 -13.92 15.13 4.88
C GLN A 49 -12.66 14.62 5.56
N CYS A 50 -12.20 13.42 5.20
CA CYS A 50 -10.96 12.90 5.74
C CYS A 50 -9.73 13.70 5.29
N ALA A 51 -9.71 14.23 4.07
CA ALA A 51 -8.60 15.05 3.57
C ALA A 51 -8.46 16.40 4.28
N LYS A 52 -9.52 16.88 4.95
CA LYS A 52 -9.44 18.07 5.82
C LYS A 52 -8.71 17.79 7.14
N LEU A 53 -8.57 16.53 7.53
CA LEU A 53 -7.85 16.15 8.74
C LEU A 53 -6.36 16.42 8.55
N LYS A 54 -5.76 17.10 9.53
CA LYS A 54 -4.32 17.39 9.54
C LYS A 54 -3.58 16.26 10.27
N PRO A 55 -2.84 15.38 9.56
CA PRO A 55 -2.10 14.32 10.21
C PRO A 55 -1.02 14.90 11.12
N ARG A 56 -0.93 14.40 12.35
CA ARG A 56 0.10 14.78 13.31
C ARG A 56 0.94 13.56 13.69
N TYR A 57 2.25 13.72 13.63
CA TYR A 57 3.19 12.69 14.07
C TYR A 57 3.50 12.89 15.55
N ILE A 58 2.89 12.09 16.41
CA ILE A 58 3.03 12.18 17.86
C ILE A 58 3.95 11.07 18.39
N LYS A 59 4.76 11.39 19.41
CA LYS A 59 5.49 10.40 20.22
C LYS A 59 4.93 10.44 21.63
N THR A 60 4.50 9.30 22.15
CA THR A 60 4.11 9.17 23.54
C THR A 60 5.35 8.84 24.35
N GLU A 61 5.73 9.72 25.28
CA GLU A 61 6.70 9.40 26.32
C GLU A 61 6.00 8.87 27.57
N ASN A 62 6.75 8.10 28.40
CA ASN A 62 6.22 7.34 29.54
C ASN A 62 5.41 8.20 30.55
N ASP A 63 5.58 9.53 30.53
CA ASP A 63 4.89 10.48 31.42
C ASP A 63 3.64 11.15 30.80
N LYS A 64 2.92 10.44 29.91
CA LYS A 64 1.59 10.84 29.36
C LYS A 64 1.57 12.15 28.56
N THR A 65 2.71 12.75 28.29
CA THR A 65 2.82 13.94 27.45
C THR A 65 2.90 13.53 25.98
N VAL A 66 1.87 13.91 25.22
CA VAL A 66 1.83 13.73 23.77
C VAL A 66 2.60 14.89 23.15
N THR A 67 3.89 14.69 22.87
CA THR A 67 4.69 15.68 22.17
C THR A 67 4.70 15.39 20.68
N GLU A 68 4.57 16.45 19.87
CA GLU A 68 4.66 16.30 18.43
C GLU A 68 6.12 16.06 18.03
N LYS A 69 6.38 14.91 17.43
CA LYS A 69 7.74 14.54 17.04
C LYS A 69 8.14 15.37 15.82
N LYS A 70 9.18 16.17 16.02
CA LYS A 70 9.85 16.91 14.94
C LYS A 70 10.64 15.91 14.10
N GLY A 71 10.49 16.00 12.78
CA GLY A 71 11.20 15.12 11.85
C GLY A 71 10.71 15.30 10.42
N ARG A 72 11.49 14.78 9.46
CA ARG A 72 11.21 14.85 8.03
C ARG A 72 9.83 14.30 7.68
N LEU A 73 9.42 13.19 8.30
CA LEU A 73 8.09 12.60 8.12
C LEU A 73 6.96 13.54 8.59
N SER A 74 7.11 14.17 9.75
CA SER A 74 6.13 15.15 10.27
C SER A 74 5.99 16.34 9.30
N PHE A 75 7.11 16.81 8.75
CA PHE A 75 7.10 17.86 7.73
C PHE A 75 6.40 17.43 6.44
N LEU A 76 6.70 16.24 5.92
CA LEU A 76 6.09 15.71 4.70
C LEU A 76 4.57 15.57 4.86
N LEU A 77 4.11 14.99 5.99
CA LEU A 77 2.69 14.81 6.26
C LEU A 77 1.93 16.13 6.43
N LYS A 78 2.57 17.17 6.97
CA LYS A 78 1.93 18.47 7.22
C LYS A 78 1.90 19.39 6.02
N TYR A 79 2.97 19.42 5.24
CA TYR A 79 3.18 20.50 4.26
C TYR A 79 3.25 19.97 2.83
N LYS A 80 4.01 18.90 2.60
CA LYS A 80 4.30 18.44 1.24
C LYS A 80 4.67 16.96 1.22
N PRO A 81 3.70 16.04 1.03
CA PRO A 81 3.97 14.61 1.04
C PRO A 81 4.89 14.20 -0.11
N ASN A 82 4.83 14.90 -1.24
CA ASN A 82 5.73 14.73 -2.37
C ASN A 82 5.80 15.99 -3.23
N GLU A 83 6.62 15.94 -4.29
CA GLU A 83 6.84 17.06 -5.21
C GLU A 83 5.60 17.50 -6.00
N ILE A 84 4.61 16.60 -6.16
CA ILE A 84 3.52 16.72 -7.13
C ILE A 84 2.14 16.93 -6.50
N MET A 85 1.97 16.76 -5.18
CA MET A 85 0.66 16.78 -4.53
C MET A 85 0.72 17.38 -3.12
N THR A 86 -0.40 17.98 -2.71
CA THR A 86 -0.57 18.52 -1.36
C THR A 86 -0.93 17.40 -0.36
N PRO A 87 -0.82 17.63 0.97
CA PRO A 87 -1.32 16.68 1.97
C PRO A 87 -2.78 16.31 1.78
N TYR A 88 -3.60 17.29 1.38
CA TYR A 88 -5.01 17.09 1.08
C TYR A 88 -5.19 16.08 -0.07
N ASP A 89 -4.50 16.31 -1.19
CA ASP A 89 -4.58 15.41 -2.36
C ASP A 89 -4.08 14.01 -2.04
N PHE A 90 -3.03 13.90 -1.22
CA PHE A 90 -2.48 12.63 -0.78
C PHE A 90 -3.51 11.81 0.00
N ILE A 91 -4.12 12.41 1.03
CA ILE A 91 -5.13 11.74 1.86
C ILE A 91 -6.36 11.42 1.03
N TYR A 92 -6.84 12.37 0.22
CA TYR A 92 -7.98 12.19 -0.67
C TYR A 92 -7.79 10.99 -1.61
N LYS A 93 -6.65 10.92 -2.30
CA LYS A 93 -6.32 9.82 -3.22
C LYS A 93 -6.18 8.50 -2.50
N THR A 94 -5.52 8.49 -1.34
CA THR A 94 -5.31 7.26 -0.55
C THR A 94 -6.64 6.66 -0.08
N ILE A 95 -7.54 7.48 0.44
CA ILE A 95 -8.86 7.03 0.92
C ILE A 95 -9.75 6.64 -0.25
N THR A 96 -9.69 7.38 -1.35
CA THR A 96 -10.41 7.00 -2.58
C THR A 96 -9.97 5.63 -3.08
N LEU A 97 -8.66 5.34 -3.09
CA LEU A 97 -8.14 4.02 -3.47
C LEU A 97 -8.60 2.94 -2.50
N LEU A 98 -8.55 3.22 -1.20
CA LEU A 98 -9.03 2.31 -0.16
C LEU A 98 -10.51 1.97 -0.35
N LEU A 99 -11.37 2.96 -0.59
CA LEU A 99 -12.81 2.74 -0.76
C LEU A 99 -13.19 2.12 -2.11
N LEU A 100 -12.36 2.28 -3.15
CA LEU A 100 -12.63 1.69 -4.47
C LEU A 100 -12.15 0.25 -4.61
N ASN A 101 -11.01 -0.08 -4.00
CA ASN A 101 -10.31 -1.35 -4.21
C ASN A 101 -10.18 -2.19 -2.93
N ASP A 102 -10.79 -1.74 -1.82
CA ASP A 102 -10.60 -2.22 -0.44
C ASP A 102 -9.14 -2.27 0.03
N ASN A 103 -8.24 -1.68 -0.76
CA ASN A 103 -6.79 -1.72 -0.58
C ASN A 103 -6.17 -0.41 -1.08
N ALA A 104 -5.20 0.09 -0.34
CA ALA A 104 -4.40 1.25 -0.73
C ALA A 104 -2.93 0.98 -0.47
N PHE A 105 -2.08 1.28 -1.46
CA PHE A 105 -0.64 1.13 -1.36
C PHE A 105 0.03 2.49 -1.42
N VAL A 106 1.03 2.72 -0.58
CA VAL A 106 1.80 3.97 -0.55
C VAL A 106 3.28 3.64 -0.69
N TYR A 107 3.89 4.14 -1.76
CA TYR A 107 5.32 4.04 -1.99
C TYR A 107 6.08 5.13 -1.26
N GLN A 108 7.10 4.73 -0.51
CA GLN A 108 8.00 5.62 0.21
C GLN A 108 9.29 5.76 -0.60
N LYS A 109 9.57 6.95 -1.11
CA LYS A 109 10.80 7.25 -1.84
C LYS A 109 11.86 7.73 -0.85
N PHE A 110 12.89 6.92 -0.67
CA PHE A 110 14.08 7.29 0.10
C PHE A 110 15.15 7.84 -0.83
N ASP A 111 15.93 8.78 -0.32
CA ASP A 111 17.13 9.26 -0.97
C ASP A 111 18.26 8.22 -0.84
N LYS A 112 19.00 7.99 -1.93
CA LYS A 112 20.00 6.91 -1.99
C LYS A 112 21.24 7.22 -1.14
N ASP A 113 21.59 8.49 -1.03
CA ASP A 113 22.82 8.93 -0.38
C ASP A 113 22.60 9.21 1.11
N SER A 114 21.52 9.90 1.47
CA SER A 114 21.22 10.27 2.86
C SER A 114 20.34 9.26 3.60
N GLY A 115 19.67 8.34 2.89
CA GLY A 115 18.67 7.45 3.48
C GLY A 115 17.41 8.18 4.00
N GLU A 116 17.29 9.49 3.77
CA GLU A 116 16.15 10.26 4.23
C GLU A 116 14.89 10.01 3.37
N LEU A 117 13.73 10.06 4.02
CA LEU A 117 12.45 10.00 3.32
C LEU A 117 12.25 11.29 2.49
N LYS A 118 12.24 11.16 1.17
CA LYS A 118 12.05 12.26 0.22
C LYS A 118 10.59 12.54 -0.07
N GLY A 119 9.75 11.50 -0.10
CA GLY A 119 8.31 11.66 -0.28
C GLY A 119 7.53 10.36 -0.29
N ILE A 120 6.22 10.49 -0.20
CA ILE A 120 5.25 9.40 -0.17
C ILE A 120 4.26 9.54 -1.33
N TYR A 121 3.99 8.44 -2.04
CA TYR A 121 3.21 8.44 -3.26
C TYR A 121 2.14 7.33 -3.19
N PRO A 122 0.85 7.66 -3.30
CA PRO A 122 -0.19 6.65 -3.37
C PRO A 122 -0.13 5.95 -4.73
N LEU A 123 -0.09 4.63 -4.72
CA LEU A 123 -0.01 3.80 -5.92
C LEU A 123 -1.39 3.23 -6.26
N ARG A 124 -1.69 3.20 -7.56
CA ARG A 124 -2.84 2.49 -8.13
C ARG A 124 -2.34 1.31 -8.96
N PRO A 125 -1.94 0.19 -8.33
CA PRO A 125 -1.58 -1.01 -9.07
C PRO A 125 -2.82 -1.59 -9.77
N ILE A 126 -2.60 -2.24 -10.90
CA ILE A 126 -3.63 -3.00 -11.63
C ILE A 126 -3.63 -4.45 -11.17
N THR A 127 -2.44 -4.97 -10.86
CA THR A 127 -2.25 -6.32 -10.33
C THR A 127 -1.28 -6.27 -9.17
N VAL A 128 -1.61 -7.01 -8.10
CA VAL A 128 -0.79 -7.18 -6.91
C VAL A 128 -0.50 -8.67 -6.78
N GLU A 129 0.78 -9.05 -6.77
CA GLU A 129 1.22 -10.43 -6.64
C GLU A 129 2.10 -10.56 -5.40
N MET A 130 1.82 -11.55 -4.55
CA MET A 130 2.72 -11.91 -3.45
C MET A 130 3.72 -12.95 -3.94
N ILE A 131 5.00 -12.68 -3.70
CA ILE A 131 6.12 -13.55 -4.08
C ILE A 131 6.84 -13.93 -2.80
N ILE A 132 7.14 -15.22 -2.66
CA ILE A 132 7.96 -15.74 -1.56
C ILE A 132 9.30 -16.12 -2.18
N ASP A 133 10.39 -15.56 -1.68
CA ASP A 133 11.73 -15.99 -2.07
C ASP A 133 12.09 -17.31 -1.40
N SER A 134 13.06 -18.02 -1.97
CA SER A 134 13.68 -19.23 -1.44
C SER A 134 14.19 -19.12 0.02
N SER A 135 14.37 -17.89 0.51
CA SER A 135 14.75 -17.56 1.89
C SER A 135 13.55 -17.29 2.82
N ASP A 136 12.31 -17.61 2.41
CA ASP A 136 11.05 -17.34 3.14
C ASP A 136 10.76 -15.84 3.39
N THR A 137 11.33 -14.98 2.54
CA THR A 137 11.06 -13.54 2.55
C THR A 137 9.87 -13.23 1.64
N TYR A 138 8.87 -12.52 2.18
CA TYR A 138 7.67 -12.11 1.46
C TYR A 138 7.88 -10.78 0.72
N TYR A 139 7.57 -10.75 -0.56
CA TYR A 139 7.61 -9.58 -1.42
C TYR A 139 6.25 -9.31 -2.06
N ILE A 140 5.91 -8.04 -2.23
CA ILE A 140 4.72 -7.63 -2.97
C ILE A 140 5.18 -7.04 -4.30
N LYS A 141 4.86 -7.72 -5.40
CA LYS A 141 5.09 -7.24 -6.76
C LYS A 141 3.85 -6.51 -7.25
N LEU A 142 4.01 -5.21 -7.49
CA LEU A 142 2.97 -4.35 -8.02
C LEU A 142 3.17 -4.17 -9.52
N ARG A 143 2.15 -4.47 -10.32
CA ARG A 143 2.14 -4.15 -11.76
C ARG A 143 1.20 -2.99 -12.02
N SER A 144 1.71 -1.95 -12.67
CA SER A 144 0.91 -0.89 -13.29
C SER A 144 0.87 -1.11 -14.81
N SER A 145 -0.22 -0.71 -15.47
CA SER A 145 -0.26 -0.71 -16.95
C SER A 145 0.79 0.28 -17.46
N PRO A 146 1.45 -0.01 -18.60
CA PRO A 146 2.29 0.95 -19.29
C PRO A 146 1.42 2.04 -19.94
N SER A 147 0.80 2.90 -19.14
CA SER A 147 0.23 4.16 -19.61
C SER A 147 1.09 5.32 -19.07
N SER A 148 2.08 5.69 -19.89
CA SER A 148 2.66 7.04 -20.04
C SER A 148 3.19 7.79 -18.82
N ASN A 149 3.56 7.16 -17.72
CA ASN A 149 4.40 7.83 -16.71
C ASN A 149 5.72 7.08 -16.56
N LYS A 150 6.65 7.38 -17.48
CA LYS A 150 8.08 7.16 -17.30
C LYS A 150 8.52 8.01 -16.10
N PHE A 151 8.49 7.44 -14.90
CA PHE A 151 9.37 7.92 -13.85
C PHE A 151 10.74 7.30 -14.11
N SER A 152 11.56 8.01 -14.90
CA SER A 152 13.00 7.76 -14.91
C SER A 152 13.55 8.18 -13.55
N SER A 153 14.04 7.20 -12.80
CA SER A 153 15.10 7.41 -11.82
C SER A 153 16.44 7.45 -12.52
#